data_AF-A0A522PJX7-F1
#
_entry.id   AF-A0A522PJX7-F1
#
_cell.length_a   1.000
_cell.length_b   1.000
_cell.length_c   1.000
_cell.angle_alpha   90.00
_cell.angle_beta   90.00
_cell.angle_gamma   90.00
#
_symmetry.space_group_name_H-M   'P 1'
#
loop_
_entity.id
_entity.type
_entity.pdbx_description
1 polymer ?
#
loop_
_entity_poly.entity_id
_entity_poly.type
_entity_poly.pdbx_seq_one_letter_code
_entity_poly.pdbx_strand_id
1 'polypeptide(L)'
;MVATLHLLALAVALQIHAQVLALQDGLLVLTSGDALRVDPALDPQVERQAAPGRYVLISLDERGVVRALRVGDHPFTQGEAPSAVPAALFVTPPHRAAESAQETSVTVTLTVRVPSSTPPNDAVYVATAASEWNANQVRCTQLDGITWRCSLTLPDGAPLAYRYTRGAWSTAESDPAGGQPAARTLTARANLTASDTVARWSDQR
;
A
#
# COMPACT_ATOMS: atom_id res chain seq x y z
N MET A 1 -4.74 -51.09 43.86
CA MET A 1 -5.37 -49.91 43.23
C MET A 1 -4.42 -49.45 42.15
N VAL A 2 -4.67 -49.84 40.89
CA VAL A 2 -3.75 -49.62 39.77
C VAL A 2 -3.97 -48.19 39.28
N ALA A 3 -2.99 -47.32 39.48
CA ALA A 3 -3.03 -45.96 38.95
C ALA A 3 -2.77 -46.03 37.45
N THR A 4 -3.80 -45.66 36.69
CA THR A 4 -3.83 -45.56 35.24
C THR A 4 -2.67 -44.70 34.74
N LEU A 5 -1.68 -45.35 34.13
CA LEU A 5 -0.62 -44.73 33.35
C LEU A 5 -1.26 -44.13 32.10
N HIS A 6 -1.57 -42.82 32.11
CA HIS A 6 -1.91 -42.10 30.90
C HIS A 6 -0.62 -41.97 30.06
N LEU A 7 -0.40 -42.93 29.17
CA LEU A 7 0.48 -42.74 28.01
C LEU A 7 -0.17 -41.64 27.15
N LEU A 8 0.23 -40.38 27.37
CA LEU A 8 0.05 -39.34 26.39
C LEU A 8 0.96 -39.70 25.21
N ALA A 9 0.36 -40.13 24.12
CA ALA A 9 1.02 -40.24 22.83
C ALA A 9 1.75 -38.91 22.56
N LEU A 10 3.08 -38.97 22.44
CA LEU A 10 3.85 -37.85 21.89
C LEU A 10 3.42 -37.71 20.41
N ALA A 11 2.38 -36.93 20.16
CA ALA A 11 2.17 -36.36 18.85
C ALA A 11 3.40 -35.49 18.58
N VAL A 12 4.18 -35.87 17.57
CA VAL A 12 5.32 -35.08 17.11
C VAL A 12 4.76 -33.73 16.67
N ALA A 13 4.91 -32.70 17.50
CA ALA A 13 4.52 -31.35 17.13
C ALA A 13 5.35 -30.94 15.90
N LEU A 14 4.68 -30.53 14.83
CA LEU A 14 5.36 -30.08 13.62
C LEU A 14 6.16 -28.82 13.96
N GLN A 15 7.47 -28.87 13.77
CA GLN A 15 8.34 -27.73 14.06
C GLN A 15 8.75 -27.04 12.76
N ILE A 16 8.61 -25.72 12.73
CA ILE A 16 9.06 -24.90 11.60
C ILE A 16 9.94 -23.76 12.10
N HIS A 17 10.89 -23.30 11.28
CA HIS A 17 11.67 -22.10 11.57
C HIS A 17 11.35 -20.97 10.60
N ALA A 18 11.28 -19.74 11.11
CA ALA A 18 10.97 -18.57 10.29
C ALA A 18 11.52 -17.28 10.93
N GLN A 19 11.43 -16.17 10.21
CA GLN A 19 11.68 -14.84 10.76
C GLN A 19 10.35 -14.13 11.00
N VAL A 20 10.25 -13.46 12.15
CA VAL A 20 9.06 -12.73 12.57
C VAL A 20 8.97 -11.41 11.81
N LEU A 21 7.82 -11.17 11.20
CA LEU A 21 7.44 -9.86 10.68
C LEU A 21 6.64 -9.08 11.71
N ALA A 22 5.66 -9.72 12.35
CA ALA A 22 4.82 -9.13 13.40
C ALA A 22 4.17 -10.22 14.27
N LEU A 23 3.73 -9.83 15.46
CA LEU A 23 2.84 -10.62 16.31
C LEU A 23 1.75 -9.69 16.83
N GLN A 24 0.52 -9.87 16.35
CA GLN A 24 -0.62 -9.00 16.69
C GLN A 24 -1.94 -9.77 16.58
N ASP A 25 -2.91 -9.43 17.42
CA ASP A 25 -4.27 -10.01 17.40
C ASP A 25 -4.30 -11.55 17.42
N GLY A 26 -3.36 -12.18 18.15
CA GLY A 26 -3.24 -13.65 18.22
C GLY A 26 -2.70 -14.29 16.93
N LEU A 27 -2.06 -13.52 16.06
CA LEU A 27 -1.45 -13.99 14.81
C LEU A 27 0.05 -13.71 14.78
N LEU A 28 0.83 -14.76 14.58
CA LEU A 28 2.25 -14.68 14.29
C LEU A 28 2.44 -14.56 12.77
N VAL A 29 2.92 -13.40 12.32
CA VAL A 29 3.17 -13.09 10.91
C VAL A 29 4.64 -13.32 10.59
N LEU A 30 4.88 -14.08 9.53
CA LEU A 30 6.22 -14.42 9.06
C LEU A 30 6.64 -13.49 7.91
N THR A 31 7.94 -13.30 7.73
CA THR A 31 8.47 -12.53 6.59
C THR A 31 8.21 -13.18 5.23
N SER A 32 7.75 -14.45 5.18
CA SER A 32 7.23 -15.08 3.97
C SER A 32 5.88 -14.51 3.51
N GLY A 33 5.20 -13.74 4.36
CA GLY A 33 3.83 -13.24 4.13
C GLY A 33 2.73 -14.20 4.60
N ASP A 34 3.09 -15.36 5.15
CA ASP A 34 2.15 -16.28 5.79
C ASP A 34 1.99 -15.93 7.28
N ALA A 35 0.87 -16.36 7.87
CA ALA A 35 0.66 -16.20 9.30
C ALA A 35 0.15 -17.48 9.96
N LEU A 36 0.32 -17.55 11.27
CA LEU A 36 -0.06 -18.69 12.10
C LEU A 36 -0.87 -18.21 13.29
N ARG A 37 -1.87 -19.01 13.69
CA ARG A 37 -2.67 -18.72 14.88
C ARG A 37 -1.87 -19.01 16.12
N VAL A 38 -1.82 -18.07 17.04
CA VAL A 38 -1.15 -18.26 18.33
C VAL A 38 -2.15 -18.75 19.36
N ASP A 39 -1.76 -19.78 20.12
CA ASP A 39 -2.54 -20.25 21.25
C ASP A 39 -2.62 -19.13 22.31
N PRO A 40 -3.82 -18.69 22.75
CA PRO A 40 -3.95 -17.68 23.81
C PRO A 40 -3.34 -18.12 25.15
N ALA A 41 -3.02 -19.40 25.32
CA ALA A 41 -2.29 -19.92 26.49
C ALA A 41 -0.76 -19.86 26.34
N LEU A 42 -0.23 -19.36 25.21
CA LEU A 42 1.22 -19.18 25.03
C LEU A 42 1.77 -18.16 26.05
N ASP A 43 3.00 -18.38 26.52
CA ASP A 43 3.64 -17.49 27.49
C ASP A 43 3.73 -16.03 26.94
N PRO A 44 3.12 -15.04 27.60
CA PRO A 44 3.15 -13.64 27.17
C PRO A 44 4.56 -13.02 27.13
N GLN A 45 5.55 -13.62 27.79
CA GLN A 45 6.95 -13.19 27.68
C GLN A 45 7.54 -13.59 26.33
N VAL A 46 7.22 -14.79 25.85
CA VAL A 46 7.68 -15.31 24.56
C VAL A 46 7.06 -14.51 23.42
N GLU A 47 5.77 -14.16 23.54
CA GLU A 47 5.10 -13.25 22.61
C GLU A 47 5.80 -11.89 22.53
N ARG A 48 6.15 -11.29 23.66
CA ARG A 48 6.89 -10.02 23.70
C ARG A 48 8.29 -10.10 23.10
N GLN A 49 8.94 -11.25 23.18
CA GLN A 49 10.27 -11.46 22.60
C GLN A 49 10.23 -11.61 21.08
N ALA A 50 9.10 -12.06 20.52
CA ALA A 50 8.88 -12.25 19.08
C ALA A 50 8.66 -10.90 18.35
N ALA A 51 9.65 -10.01 18.47
CA ALA A 51 9.69 -8.74 17.76
C ALA A 51 10.04 -8.93 16.27
N PRO A 52 9.73 -7.95 15.41
CA PRO A 52 10.14 -7.97 14.00
C PRO A 52 11.65 -8.18 13.83
N GLY A 53 12.03 -9.01 12.86
CA GLY A 53 13.42 -9.35 12.56
C GLY A 53 14.02 -10.46 13.42
N ARG A 54 13.34 -10.90 14.49
CA ARG A 54 13.76 -12.04 15.31
C ARG A 54 13.51 -13.35 14.57
N TYR A 55 14.34 -14.35 14.83
CA TYR A 55 14.14 -15.70 14.31
C TYR A 55 13.35 -16.51 15.33
N VAL A 56 12.48 -17.39 14.83
CA VAL A 56 11.62 -18.22 15.66
C VAL A 56 11.66 -19.68 15.23
N LEU A 57 11.67 -20.56 16.23
CA LEU A 57 11.31 -21.97 16.06
C LEU A 57 9.91 -22.16 16.65
N ILE A 58 8.98 -22.59 15.80
CA ILE A 58 7.56 -22.63 16.06
C ILE A 58 7.13 -24.10 16.13
N SER A 59 6.47 -24.50 17.20
CA SER A 59 5.82 -25.81 17.30
C SER A 59 4.32 -25.67 17.05
N LEU A 60 3.84 -26.36 16.02
CA LEU A 60 2.44 -26.36 15.57
C LEU A 60 1.73 -27.65 16.01
N ASP A 61 0.43 -27.53 16.30
CA ASP A 61 -0.47 -28.67 16.37
C ASP A 61 -1.04 -29.06 14.99
N GLU A 62 -1.83 -30.14 14.93
CA GLU A 62 -2.44 -30.65 13.70
C GLU A 62 -3.38 -29.64 13.00
N ARG A 63 -3.76 -28.55 13.70
CA ARG A 63 -4.63 -27.48 13.17
C ARG A 63 -3.84 -26.23 12.79
N GLY A 64 -2.51 -26.23 12.91
CA GLY A 64 -1.66 -25.08 12.59
C GLY A 64 -1.65 -24.01 13.68
N VAL A 65 -2.04 -24.35 14.92
CA VAL A 65 -1.95 -23.42 16.06
C VAL A 65 -0.58 -23.54 16.73
N VAL A 66 0.06 -22.40 16.97
CA VAL A 66 1.35 -22.28 17.67
C VAL A 66 1.17 -22.63 19.15
N ARG A 67 1.73 -23.76 19.56
CA ARG A 67 1.72 -24.24 20.96
C ARG A 67 2.99 -23.89 21.73
N ALA A 68 4.09 -23.71 21.02
CA ALA A 68 5.33 -23.24 21.61
C ALA A 68 6.11 -22.41 20.59
N LEU A 69 6.82 -21.41 21.11
CA LEU A 69 7.64 -20.51 20.31
C LEU A 69 8.99 -20.34 21.02
N ARG A 70 10.09 -20.51 20.30
CA ARG A 70 11.43 -20.14 20.78
C ARG A 70 11.95 -19.01 19.92
N VAL A 71 12.39 -17.93 20.55
CA VAL A 71 12.91 -16.75 19.86
C VAL A 71 14.43 -16.72 19.94
N GLY A 72 15.09 -16.37 18.85
CA GLY A 72 16.54 -16.24 18.76
C GLY A 72 16.97 -15.01 17.96
N ASP A 73 18.22 -14.61 18.19
CA ASP A 73 18.91 -13.54 17.45
C ASP A 73 19.41 -14.01 16.06
N HIS A 74 19.42 -15.33 15.81
CA HIS A 74 19.99 -15.98 14.63
C HIS A 74 19.06 -17.08 14.11
N PRO A 75 19.14 -17.46 12.82
CA PRO A 75 18.33 -18.54 12.26
C PRO A 75 18.49 -19.85 13.02
N PHE A 76 17.38 -20.56 13.23
CA PHE A 76 17.40 -21.92 13.77
C PHE A 76 17.73 -22.92 12.66
N THR A 77 18.49 -23.95 13.00
CA THR A 77 18.77 -25.11 12.13
C THR A 77 17.79 -26.27 12.36
N GLN A 78 16.95 -26.15 13.38
CA GLN A 78 15.90 -27.11 13.73
C GLN A 78 14.58 -26.74 13.02
N GLY A 79 13.71 -27.72 12.84
CA GLY A 79 12.41 -27.53 12.19
C GLY A 79 12.50 -27.40 10.67
N GLU A 80 11.36 -27.59 10.02
CA GLU A 80 11.21 -27.50 8.57
C GLU A 80 11.09 -26.05 8.11
N ALA A 81 11.41 -25.80 6.84
CA ALA A 81 11.11 -24.52 6.23
C ALA A 81 9.58 -24.38 6.04
N PRO A 82 9.00 -23.18 6.16
CA PRO A 82 7.56 -22.97 5.97
C PRO A 82 7.03 -23.49 4.63
N SER A 83 7.87 -23.46 3.59
CA SER A 83 7.54 -23.97 2.24
C SER A 83 7.40 -25.49 2.15
N ALA A 84 7.93 -26.25 3.11
CA ALA A 84 7.77 -27.71 3.17
C ALA A 84 6.49 -28.12 3.90
N VAL A 85 5.81 -27.18 4.55
CA VAL A 85 4.64 -27.41 5.41
C VAL A 85 3.35 -27.20 4.62
N PRO A 86 2.29 -27.99 4.83
CA PRO A 86 1.03 -27.81 4.13
C PRO A 86 0.45 -26.41 4.31
N ALA A 87 0.14 -25.75 3.19
CA ALA A 87 -0.44 -24.40 3.17
C ALA A 87 -1.71 -24.26 4.03
N ALA A 88 -2.47 -25.36 4.22
CA ALA A 88 -3.68 -25.40 5.05
C ALA A 88 -3.45 -25.11 6.53
N LEU A 89 -2.21 -25.21 7.03
CA LEU A 89 -1.85 -24.87 8.40
C LEU A 89 -1.58 -23.38 8.60
N PHE A 90 -1.38 -22.64 7.50
CA PHE A 90 -1.20 -21.20 7.54
C PHE A 90 -2.54 -20.48 7.36
N VAL A 91 -2.66 -19.33 8.00
CA VAL A 91 -3.73 -18.39 7.75
C VAL A 91 -3.22 -17.25 6.88
N THR A 92 -4.10 -16.75 6.01
CA THR A 92 -3.89 -15.47 5.35
C THR A 92 -4.04 -14.38 6.42
N PRO A 93 -2.98 -13.65 6.78
CA PRO A 93 -3.12 -12.63 7.80
C PRO A 93 -4.05 -11.51 7.33
N PRO A 94 -4.69 -10.77 8.25
CA PRO A 94 -5.58 -9.68 7.88
C PRO A 94 -4.87 -8.61 7.05
N HIS A 95 -3.55 -8.42 7.15
CA HIS A 95 -2.83 -7.49 6.26
C HIS A 95 -2.62 -8.04 4.84
N ARG A 96 -2.64 -9.36 4.59
CA ARG A 96 -2.69 -9.92 3.22
C ARG A 96 -4.10 -9.83 2.62
N ALA A 97 -5.14 -9.78 3.47
CA ALA A 97 -6.51 -9.46 3.08
C ALA A 97 -6.81 -7.94 3.07
N ALA A 98 -6.05 -7.13 3.82
CA ALA A 98 -6.19 -5.66 3.93
C ALA A 98 -5.17 -4.91 3.07
N GLU A 99 -4.24 -5.62 2.44
CA GLU A 99 -3.65 -5.27 1.15
C GLU A 99 -4.54 -5.80 0.00
N SER A 100 -5.77 -6.20 0.32
CA SER A 100 -6.95 -5.86 -0.47
C SER A 100 -7.79 -4.89 0.34
N ALA A 101 -7.17 -3.80 0.83
CA ALA A 101 -7.90 -2.55 0.87
C ALA A 101 -8.49 -2.46 -0.51
N GLN A 102 -9.80 -2.54 -0.59
CA GLN A 102 -10.52 -2.11 -1.75
C GLN A 102 -10.09 -0.64 -1.90
N GLU A 103 -9.00 -0.40 -2.65
CA GLU A 103 -8.67 0.90 -3.20
C GLU A 103 -9.90 1.18 -4.04
N THR A 104 -10.89 1.78 -3.39
CA THR A 104 -12.02 2.37 -4.06
C THR A 104 -11.38 3.47 -4.88
N SER A 105 -11.02 3.09 -6.11
CA SER A 105 -10.42 3.98 -7.07
C SER A 105 -11.51 4.98 -7.39
N VAL A 106 -11.28 6.23 -7.01
CA VAL A 106 -12.19 7.33 -7.27
C VAL A 106 -11.69 8.09 -8.48
N THR A 107 -12.63 8.50 -9.32
CA THR A 107 -12.32 9.40 -10.44
C THR A 107 -12.40 10.84 -9.96
N VAL A 108 -11.27 11.52 -9.93
CA VAL A 108 -11.19 12.97 -9.75
C VAL A 108 -11.32 13.63 -11.12
N THR A 109 -12.27 14.56 -11.24
CA THR A 109 -12.48 15.32 -12.47
C THR A 109 -12.04 16.77 -12.28
N LEU A 110 -11.01 17.17 -13.00
CA LEU A 110 -10.54 18.55 -13.04
C LEU A 110 -11.09 19.22 -14.29
N THR A 111 -11.70 20.39 -14.14
CA THR A 111 -12.12 21.24 -15.26
C THR A 111 -11.27 22.49 -15.23
N VAL A 112 -10.53 22.74 -16.29
CA VAL A 112 -9.60 23.88 -16.36
C VAL A 112 -9.97 24.82 -17.51
N ARG A 113 -10.00 26.11 -17.21
CA ARG A 113 -10.09 27.18 -18.21
C ARG A 113 -8.69 27.71 -18.52
N VAL A 114 -8.29 27.65 -19.79
CA VAL A 114 -7.00 28.14 -20.28
C VAL A 114 -7.14 29.55 -20.86
N PRO A 115 -6.05 30.35 -20.96
CA PRO A 115 -6.13 31.67 -21.56
C PRO A 115 -6.42 31.58 -23.06
N SER A 116 -7.06 32.61 -23.63
CA SER A 116 -7.38 32.67 -25.07
C SER A 116 -6.14 32.70 -25.98
N SER A 117 -4.97 32.99 -25.41
CA SER A 117 -3.67 32.91 -26.06
C SER A 117 -3.13 31.48 -26.21
N THR A 118 -3.87 30.47 -25.73
CA THR A 118 -3.53 29.06 -25.93
C THR A 118 -3.65 28.71 -27.42
N PRO A 119 -2.59 28.19 -28.08
CA PRO A 119 -2.67 27.78 -29.47
C PRO A 119 -3.74 26.70 -29.67
N PRO A 120 -4.54 26.76 -30.75
CA PRO A 120 -5.69 25.86 -30.93
C PRO A 120 -5.31 24.39 -31.17
N ASN A 121 -4.07 24.11 -31.58
CA ASN A 121 -3.59 22.75 -31.84
C ASN A 121 -2.87 22.14 -30.62
N ASP A 122 -2.72 22.89 -29.54
CA ASP A 122 -2.03 22.42 -28.36
C ASP A 122 -2.95 21.58 -27.48
N ALA A 123 -2.38 20.53 -26.90
CA ALA A 123 -3.05 19.73 -25.89
C ALA A 123 -2.72 20.24 -24.49
N VAL A 124 -3.69 20.16 -23.59
CA VAL A 124 -3.49 20.44 -22.16
C VAL A 124 -3.24 19.13 -21.43
N TYR A 125 -2.26 19.16 -20.52
CA TYR A 125 -1.91 18.03 -19.68
C TYR A 125 -1.90 18.42 -18.20
N VAL A 126 -2.00 17.41 -17.35
CA VAL A 126 -1.76 17.52 -15.92
C VAL A 126 -0.51 16.71 -15.55
N ALA A 127 0.47 17.39 -14.98
CA ALA A 127 1.62 16.78 -14.33
C ALA A 127 1.31 16.61 -12.84
N THR A 128 1.58 15.42 -12.29
CA THR A 128 1.31 15.13 -10.87
C THR A 128 2.60 14.70 -10.16
N ALA A 129 2.63 14.90 -8.84
CA ALA A 129 3.72 14.35 -8.02
C ALA A 129 3.81 12.82 -8.10
N ALA A 130 2.66 12.14 -8.21
CA ALA A 130 2.59 10.68 -8.35
C ALA A 130 3.17 10.16 -9.67
N SER A 131 3.30 11.03 -10.68
CA SER A 131 3.91 10.72 -11.97
C SER A 131 5.26 11.42 -12.13
N GLU A 132 5.97 11.63 -11.02
CA GLU A 132 7.31 12.23 -10.98
C GLU A 132 7.40 13.57 -11.73
N TRP A 133 6.32 14.35 -11.72
CA TRP A 133 6.23 15.62 -12.44
C TRP A 133 6.47 15.49 -13.95
N ASN A 134 6.08 14.37 -14.56
CA ASN A 134 6.07 14.23 -16.01
C ASN A 134 5.06 15.20 -16.65
N ALA A 135 5.58 16.14 -17.48
CA ALA A 135 4.83 17.25 -18.04
C ALA A 135 3.72 16.83 -19.02
N ASN A 136 3.76 15.64 -19.61
CA ASN A 136 2.78 15.18 -20.60
C ASN A 136 2.00 13.94 -20.15
N GLN A 137 1.93 13.68 -18.84
CA GLN A 137 1.38 12.43 -18.32
C GLN A 137 -0.13 12.28 -18.54
N VAL A 138 -0.93 13.20 -17.99
CA VAL A 138 -2.40 13.07 -18.03
C VAL A 138 -2.94 14.01 -19.09
N ARG A 139 -3.31 13.46 -20.24
CA ARG A 139 -3.90 14.26 -21.33
C ARG A 139 -5.34 14.62 -21.02
N CYS A 140 -5.67 15.90 -21.13
CA CYS A 140 -7.03 16.39 -20.95
C CYS A 140 -7.84 16.31 -22.25
N THR A 141 -9.16 16.26 -22.11
CA THR A 141 -10.13 16.32 -23.20
C THR A 141 -10.66 17.74 -23.34
N GLN A 142 -10.55 18.32 -24.53
CA GLN A 142 -11.09 19.64 -24.81
C GLN A 142 -12.63 19.58 -24.82
N LEU A 143 -13.28 20.45 -24.06
CA LEU A 143 -14.74 20.58 -24.04
C LEU A 143 -15.22 21.69 -24.98
N ASP A 144 -14.49 22.81 -25.02
CA ASP A 144 -14.70 23.95 -25.91
C ASP A 144 -13.36 24.65 -26.22
N GLY A 145 -13.40 25.82 -26.88
CA GLY A 145 -12.19 26.53 -27.29
C GLY A 145 -11.19 26.87 -26.17
N ILE A 146 -11.63 26.95 -24.91
CA ILE A 146 -10.78 27.33 -23.77
C ILE A 146 -11.00 26.47 -22.52
N THR A 147 -11.95 25.54 -22.52
CA THR A 147 -12.26 24.67 -21.39
C THR A 147 -11.83 23.24 -21.67
N TRP A 148 -11.13 22.64 -20.70
CA TRP A 148 -10.62 21.28 -20.78
C TRP A 148 -11.02 20.47 -19.55
N ARG A 149 -11.23 19.17 -19.72
CA ARG A 149 -11.51 18.22 -18.65
C ARG A 149 -10.41 17.18 -18.54
N CYS A 150 -9.87 17.00 -17.34
CA CYS A 150 -8.86 15.99 -17.04
C CYS A 150 -9.44 15.03 -16.01
N SER A 151 -9.33 13.72 -16.25
CA SER A 151 -9.82 12.69 -15.35
C SER A 151 -8.66 11.88 -14.81
N LEU A 152 -8.54 11.79 -13.49
CA LEU A 152 -7.52 11.01 -12.80
C LEU A 152 -8.18 9.93 -11.95
N THR A 153 -7.71 8.70 -12.06
CA THR A 153 -8.12 7.59 -11.21
C THR A 153 -7.09 7.46 -10.09
N LEU A 154 -7.52 7.66 -8.85
CA LEU A 154 -6.66 7.67 -7.67
C LEU A 154 -7.33 6.87 -6.54
N PRO A 155 -6.57 6.30 -5.59
CA PRO A 155 -7.15 5.74 -4.38
C PRO A 155 -7.94 6.80 -3.59
N ASP A 156 -9.11 6.44 -3.03
CA ASP A 156 -9.83 7.36 -2.14
C ASP A 156 -8.95 7.81 -0.97
N GLY A 157 -8.89 9.12 -0.74
CA GLY A 157 -8.05 9.73 0.29
C GLY A 157 -6.62 10.02 -0.13
N ALA A 158 -6.20 9.63 -1.33
CA ALA A 158 -4.85 9.94 -1.81
C ALA A 158 -4.63 11.46 -1.95
N PRO A 159 -3.51 12.00 -1.45
CA PRO A 159 -3.13 13.38 -1.72
C PRO A 159 -2.74 13.53 -3.19
N LEU A 160 -3.29 14.55 -3.86
CA LEU A 160 -2.99 14.91 -5.23
C LEU A 160 -2.34 16.28 -5.26
N ALA A 161 -1.07 16.33 -5.68
CA ALA A 161 -0.38 17.56 -6.03
C ALA A 161 -0.17 17.61 -7.55
N TYR A 162 -0.55 18.72 -8.19
CA TYR A 162 -0.57 18.79 -9.65
C TYR A 162 -0.36 20.20 -10.21
N ARG A 163 0.00 20.24 -11.50
CA ARG A 163 0.11 21.45 -12.32
C ARG A 163 -0.34 21.20 -13.74
N TYR A 164 -0.82 22.26 -14.39
CA TYR A 164 -1.17 22.24 -15.81
C TYR A 164 0.02 22.57 -16.70
N THR A 165 0.08 21.93 -17.87
CA THR A 165 1.09 22.20 -18.91
C THR A 165 0.47 22.04 -20.30
N ARG A 166 1.22 22.43 -21.34
CA ARG A 166 0.96 22.02 -22.73
C ARG A 166 1.89 20.91 -23.23
N GLY A 167 2.36 20.05 -22.33
CA GLY A 167 3.18 18.88 -22.65
C GLY A 167 4.69 19.07 -22.41
N ALA A 168 5.13 20.26 -22.01
CA ALA A 168 6.52 20.53 -21.61
C ALA A 168 6.57 21.57 -20.47
N TRP A 169 7.68 21.59 -19.73
CA TRP A 169 7.87 22.57 -18.65
C TRP A 169 8.05 24.01 -19.14
N SER A 170 8.54 24.19 -20.38
CA SER A 170 8.58 25.50 -21.04
C SER A 170 7.18 26.07 -21.32
N THR A 171 6.14 25.22 -21.32
CA THR A 171 4.74 25.59 -21.53
C THR A 171 3.87 25.27 -20.32
N ALA A 172 4.47 25.25 -19.12
CA ALA A 172 3.75 25.08 -17.86
C ALA A 172 2.90 26.30 -17.51
N GLU A 173 1.92 26.13 -16.61
CA GLU A 173 1.18 27.26 -16.07
C GLU A 173 2.10 28.21 -15.30
N SER A 174 1.84 29.51 -15.45
CA SER A 174 2.53 30.59 -14.76
C SER A 174 1.53 31.53 -14.08
N ASP A 175 1.98 32.25 -13.06
CA ASP A 175 1.18 33.25 -12.36
C ASP A 175 1.00 34.53 -13.21
N PRO A 176 0.13 35.47 -12.83
CA PRO A 176 -0.04 36.75 -13.51
C PRO A 176 1.17 37.71 -13.51
N ALA A 177 2.32 37.33 -12.95
CA ALA A 177 3.59 38.05 -13.09
C ALA A 177 4.61 37.28 -13.96
N GLY A 178 4.29 36.06 -14.41
CA GLY A 178 5.20 35.19 -15.16
C GLY A 178 6.07 34.31 -14.26
N GLY A 179 5.84 34.35 -12.94
CA GLY A 179 6.46 33.48 -11.96
C GLY A 179 5.87 32.08 -11.98
N GLN A 180 6.54 31.19 -11.23
CA GLN A 180 6.10 29.81 -11.06
C GLN A 180 5.13 29.71 -9.87
N PRO A 181 3.82 29.47 -10.09
CA PRO A 181 2.85 29.37 -9.01
C PRO A 181 3.07 28.09 -8.20
N ALA A 182 2.69 28.07 -6.92
CA ALA A 182 2.72 26.82 -6.12
C ALA A 182 1.89 25.71 -6.81
N ALA A 183 2.28 24.45 -6.62
CA ALA A 183 1.49 23.32 -7.12
C ALA A 183 0.11 23.30 -6.44
N ARG A 184 -0.92 22.94 -7.20
CA ARG A 184 -2.28 22.80 -6.67
C ARG A 184 -2.36 21.52 -5.86
N THR A 185 -3.06 21.54 -4.75
CA THR A 185 -3.22 20.37 -3.86
C THR A 185 -4.69 20.05 -3.62
N LEU A 186 -5.03 18.76 -3.67
CA LEU A 186 -6.35 18.21 -3.38
C LEU A 186 -6.21 16.87 -2.67
N THR A 187 -7.29 16.38 -2.08
CA THR A 187 -7.40 15.01 -1.59
C THR A 187 -8.45 14.29 -2.41
N ALA A 188 -8.09 13.17 -3.03
CA ALA A 188 -8.98 12.39 -3.89
C ALA A 188 -10.20 11.89 -3.09
N ARG A 189 -11.39 12.08 -3.64
CA ARG A 189 -12.66 11.60 -3.07
C ARG A 189 -13.61 11.22 -4.21
N ALA A 190 -14.57 10.35 -3.92
CA ALA A 190 -15.62 9.99 -4.87
C ALA A 190 -16.36 11.25 -5.37
N ASN A 191 -16.55 11.34 -6.69
CA ASN A 191 -17.23 12.46 -7.37
C ASN A 191 -16.59 13.85 -7.15
N LEU A 192 -15.31 13.91 -6.78
CA LEU A 192 -14.62 15.19 -6.64
C LEU A 192 -14.51 15.87 -8.01
N THR A 193 -15.09 17.07 -8.09
CA THR A 193 -14.93 17.98 -9.22
C THR A 193 -14.23 19.26 -8.76
N ALA A 194 -13.12 19.62 -9.40
CA ALA A 194 -12.45 20.90 -9.17
C ALA A 194 -12.48 21.75 -10.44
N SER A 195 -12.65 23.06 -10.27
CA SER A 195 -12.65 24.05 -11.34
C SER A 195 -11.46 24.97 -11.19
N ASP A 196 -10.61 24.99 -12.21
CA ASP A 196 -9.35 25.70 -12.23
C ASP A 196 -9.29 26.73 -13.36
N THR A 197 -8.41 27.72 -13.20
CA THR A 197 -8.05 28.66 -14.26
C THR A 197 -6.54 28.76 -14.34
N VAL A 198 -6.00 28.60 -15.55
CA VAL A 198 -4.61 28.91 -15.89
C VAL A 198 -4.57 30.37 -16.31
N ALA A 199 -3.78 31.19 -15.61
CA ALA A 199 -3.67 32.61 -15.91
C ALA A 199 -2.89 32.87 -17.20
N ARG A 200 -1.77 32.17 -17.38
CA ARG A 200 -0.87 32.26 -18.53
C ARG A 200 0.03 31.02 -18.64
N TRP A 201 0.71 30.89 -19.76
CA TRP A 201 1.75 29.88 -19.98
C TRP A 201 3.16 30.49 -19.86
N SER A 202 4.15 29.71 -19.40
CA SER A 202 5.51 30.21 -19.13
C SER A 202 6.28 30.72 -20.36
N ASP A 203 5.91 30.30 -21.56
CA ASP A 203 6.48 30.76 -22.83
C ASP A 203 5.86 32.08 -23.34
N GLN A 204 4.85 32.61 -22.65
CA GLN A 204 4.22 33.88 -22.99
C GLN A 204 4.98 35.04 -22.33
N ARG A 205 5.44 35.97 -23.17
CA ARG A 205 6.04 37.25 -22.74
C ARG A 205 4.98 38.29 -22.44
#